data_AF-A0A0P1E8W5-F1
#
_entry.id   AF-A0A0P1E8W5-F1
#
_cell.length_a   1.000
_cell.length_b   1.000
_cell.length_c   1.000
_cell.angle_alpha   90.00
_cell.angle_beta   90.00
_cell.angle_gamma   90.00
#
_symmetry.space_group_name_H-M   'P 1'
#
loop_
_entity.id
_entity.type
_entity.pdbx_description
1 polymer ?
#
loop_
_entity_poly.entity_id
_entity_poly.type
_entity_poly.pdbx_seq_one_letter_code
_entity_poly.pdbx_strand_id
1 'polypeptide(L)'
;MRFFKLKMSACAAILAAPCVAAADEAAEQMVQDALPVMHYTCASIAEEADGDEAFVVAVVGKMTALSLHNRQINIEDHATSDEEKAQLREAFIAALSEGCAADKDALLGGVVDNAVKTSLGL
;
A
#
# COMPACT_ATOMS: atom_id res chain seq x y z
N MET A 1 -61.29 1.92 38.70
CA MET A 1 -60.04 2.21 39.45
C MET A 1 -58.86 1.61 38.69
N ARG A 2 -57.76 2.38 38.64
CA ARG A 2 -56.46 2.23 37.95
C ARG A 2 -56.02 0.80 37.51
N PHE A 3 -55.76 0.67 36.21
CA PHE A 3 -54.90 -0.37 35.64
C PHE A 3 -53.44 -0.14 36.03
N PHE A 4 -52.83 -1.13 36.67
CA PHE A 4 -51.40 -1.17 36.95
C PHE A 4 -50.66 -1.68 35.71
N LYS A 5 -49.70 -0.88 35.23
CA LYS A 5 -48.76 -1.23 34.15
C LYS A 5 -47.81 -2.32 34.63
N LEU A 6 -47.66 -3.41 33.87
CA LEU A 6 -46.47 -4.23 33.96
C LEU A 6 -45.79 -4.25 32.58
N LYS A 7 -44.67 -3.53 32.50
CA LYS A 7 -43.76 -3.52 31.37
C LYS A 7 -42.91 -4.80 31.45
N MET A 8 -43.08 -5.71 30.51
CA MET A 8 -42.14 -6.80 30.31
C MET A 8 -41.31 -6.45 29.08
N SER A 9 -40.24 -5.70 29.32
CA SER A 9 -39.24 -5.36 28.30
C SER A 9 -38.41 -6.61 28.08
N ALA A 10 -38.69 -7.35 27.00
CA ALA A 10 -37.82 -8.43 26.54
C ALA A 10 -36.48 -7.82 26.13
N CYS A 11 -35.45 -8.00 26.94
CA CYS A 11 -34.07 -7.75 26.54
C CYS A 11 -33.73 -8.74 25.41
N ALA A 12 -33.92 -8.30 24.17
CA ALA A 12 -33.26 -8.92 23.03
C ALA A 12 -31.76 -8.67 23.20
N ALA A 13 -31.06 -9.62 23.82
CA ALA A 13 -29.61 -9.71 23.74
C ALA A 13 -29.27 -10.04 22.29
N ILE A 14 -29.13 -9.00 21.47
CA ILE A 14 -28.43 -9.09 20.19
C ILE A 14 -26.99 -9.44 20.57
N LEU A 15 -26.68 -10.73 20.53
CA LEU A 15 -25.31 -11.21 20.44
C LEU A 15 -24.76 -10.58 19.16
N ALA A 16 -24.08 -9.46 19.31
CA ALA A 16 -23.16 -8.96 18.31
C ALA A 16 -22.11 -10.05 18.16
N ALA A 17 -22.32 -10.95 17.21
CA ALA A 17 -21.26 -11.80 16.69
C ALA A 17 -20.13 -10.83 16.28
N PRO A 18 -18.88 -11.06 16.72
CA PRO A 18 -17.77 -10.22 16.30
C PRO A 18 -17.52 -10.48 14.81
N CYS A 19 -18.20 -9.71 13.97
CA CYS A 19 -17.94 -9.62 12.54
C CYS A 19 -16.79 -8.64 12.33
N VAL A 20 -15.58 -8.90 12.82
CA VAL A 20 -14.43 -8.01 12.57
C VAL A 20 -13.12 -8.74 12.83
N ALA A 21 -12.43 -9.18 11.77
CA ALA A 21 -10.95 -9.25 11.70
C ALA A 21 -10.44 -9.81 10.36
N ALA A 22 -11.20 -10.66 9.65
CA ALA A 22 -10.68 -11.38 8.47
C ALA A 22 -10.65 -10.56 7.15
N ALA A 23 -11.08 -9.30 7.18
CA ALA A 23 -11.34 -8.54 5.94
C ALA A 23 -10.09 -7.94 5.30
N ASP A 24 -8.93 -7.94 5.97
CA ASP A 24 -7.73 -7.38 5.34
C ASP A 24 -6.42 -8.00 5.82
N GLU A 25 -6.38 -9.32 5.99
CA GLU A 25 -5.13 -10.02 6.33
C GLU A 25 -4.04 -9.77 5.28
N ALA A 26 -4.43 -9.60 4.01
CA ALA A 26 -3.50 -9.33 2.92
C ALA A 26 -2.89 -7.92 2.99
N ALA A 27 -3.66 -6.85 3.17
CA ALA A 27 -3.05 -5.52 3.30
C ALA A 27 -2.39 -5.34 4.66
N GLU A 28 -2.91 -5.95 5.72
CA GLU A 28 -2.22 -5.98 7.01
C GLU A 28 -0.83 -6.60 6.83
N GLN A 29 -0.72 -7.73 6.12
CA GLN A 29 0.58 -8.32 5.81
C GLN A 29 1.45 -7.39 4.94
N MET A 30 0.89 -6.70 3.93
CA MET A 30 1.66 -5.74 3.13
C MET A 30 2.22 -4.59 3.97
N VAL A 31 1.42 -4.09 4.91
CA VAL A 31 1.85 -3.06 5.86
C VAL A 31 2.94 -3.62 6.78
N GLN A 32 2.74 -4.79 7.38
CA GLN A 32 3.75 -5.42 8.24
C GLN A 32 5.07 -5.68 7.50
N ASP A 33 5.00 -6.04 6.22
CA ASP A 33 6.14 -6.26 5.36
C ASP A 33 6.89 -4.98 5.02
N ALA A 34 6.16 -3.86 4.86
CA ALA A 34 6.72 -2.56 4.50
C ALA A 34 7.24 -1.77 5.71
N LEU A 35 6.58 -1.88 6.88
CA LEU A 35 6.87 -1.11 8.09
C LEU A 35 8.37 -1.06 8.46
N PRO A 36 9.14 -2.17 8.44
CA PRO A 36 10.56 -2.15 8.78
C PRO A 36 11.40 -1.28 7.84
N VAL A 37 10.94 -1.05 6.61
CA VAL A 37 11.69 -0.42 5.53
C VAL A 37 11.08 0.91 5.07
N MET A 38 9.99 1.36 5.71
CA MET A 38 9.32 2.64 5.39
C MET A 38 10.15 3.89 5.72
N HIS A 39 11.18 3.75 6.54
CA HIS A 39 12.03 4.86 6.98
C HIS A 39 13.09 5.26 5.95
N TYR A 40 13.35 4.41 4.96
CA TYR A 40 14.38 4.71 3.96
C TYR A 40 14.01 5.93 3.11
N THR A 41 15.00 6.77 2.86
CA THR A 41 15.00 7.80 1.83
C THR A 41 15.66 7.28 0.56
N CYS A 42 15.57 8.04 -0.53
CA CYS A 42 16.30 7.73 -1.77
C CYS A 42 17.83 7.65 -1.55
N ALA A 43 18.39 8.46 -0.64
CA ALA A 43 19.80 8.41 -0.28
C ALA A 43 20.11 7.22 0.64
N SER A 44 19.36 7.05 1.74
CA SER A 44 19.71 6.05 2.75
C SER A 44 19.55 4.62 2.24
N ILE A 45 18.64 4.37 1.29
CA ILE A 45 18.51 3.03 0.71
C ILE A 45 19.75 2.64 -0.10
N ALA A 46 20.36 3.59 -0.82
CA ALA A 46 21.57 3.32 -1.59
C ALA A 46 22.77 3.02 -0.67
N GLU A 47 22.83 3.72 0.47
CA GLU A 47 23.85 3.48 1.49
C GLU A 47 23.66 2.12 2.18
N GLU A 48 22.43 1.81 2.61
CA GLU A 48 22.10 0.53 3.26
C GLU A 48 22.29 -0.67 2.32
N ALA A 49 21.96 -0.51 1.04
CA ALA A 49 22.11 -1.58 0.07
C ALA A 49 23.58 -2.01 -0.11
N ASP A 50 24.55 -1.11 0.06
CA ASP A 50 25.98 -1.38 -0.19
C ASP A 50 26.24 -2.12 -1.51
N GLY A 51 25.50 -1.73 -2.56
CA GLY A 51 25.56 -2.36 -3.89
C GLY A 51 24.64 -3.58 -4.09
N ASP A 52 23.85 -3.99 -3.09
CA ASP A 52 22.81 -5.02 -3.22
C ASP A 52 21.58 -4.46 -3.94
N GLU A 53 21.59 -4.55 -5.27
CA GLU A 53 20.45 -4.16 -6.11
C GLU A 53 19.18 -4.98 -5.80
N ALA A 54 19.32 -6.23 -5.36
CA ALA A 54 18.16 -7.08 -5.06
C ALA A 54 17.44 -6.58 -3.81
N PHE A 55 18.19 -6.09 -2.81
CA PHE A 55 17.62 -5.41 -1.65
C PHE A 55 16.83 -4.17 -2.04
N VAL A 56 17.39 -3.30 -2.90
CA VAL A 56 16.70 -2.09 -3.38
C VAL A 56 15.39 -2.46 -4.07
N VAL A 57 15.41 -3.45 -4.97
CA VAL A 57 14.22 -3.93 -5.68
C VAL A 57 13.19 -4.49 -4.71
N ALA A 58 13.60 -5.23 -3.68
CA ALA A 58 12.70 -5.79 -2.69
C ALA A 58 11.97 -4.71 -1.87
N VAL A 59 12.69 -3.66 -1.44
CA VAL A 59 12.09 -2.53 -0.70
C VAL A 59 11.17 -1.73 -1.60
N VAL A 60 11.60 -1.36 -2.80
CA VAL A 60 10.75 -0.63 -3.77
C VAL A 60 9.51 -1.45 -4.10
N GLY A 61 9.65 -2.77 -4.31
CA GLY A 61 8.54 -3.67 -4.57
C GLY A 61 7.49 -3.69 -3.46
N LYS A 62 7.91 -3.69 -2.19
CA LYS A 62 6.98 -3.59 -1.03
C LYS A 62 6.21 -2.27 -1.05
N MET A 63 6.87 -1.15 -1.31
CA MET A 63 6.23 0.17 -1.37
C MET A 63 5.28 0.28 -2.56
N THR A 64 5.66 -0.25 -3.72
CA THR A 64 4.81 -0.27 -4.92
C THR A 64 3.56 -1.11 -4.69
N ALA A 65 3.68 -2.31 -4.10
CA ALA A 65 2.54 -3.16 -3.80
C ALA A 65 1.55 -2.46 -2.85
N LEU A 66 2.06 -1.82 -1.80
CA LEU A 66 1.24 -1.05 -0.87
C LEU A 66 0.57 0.16 -1.54
N SER A 67 1.28 0.89 -2.40
CA SER A 67 0.72 2.02 -3.16
C SER A 67 -0.41 1.58 -4.09
N LEU A 68 -0.21 0.51 -4.86
CA LEU A 68 -1.25 -0.05 -5.74
C LEU A 68 -2.47 -0.50 -4.94
N HIS A 69 -2.25 -1.20 -3.83
CA HIS A 69 -3.32 -1.64 -2.94
C HIS A 69 -4.12 -0.46 -2.36
N ASN A 70 -3.43 0.55 -1.80
CA ASN A 70 -4.07 1.74 -1.22
C ASN A 70 -4.92 2.51 -2.22
N ARG A 71 -4.59 2.42 -3.52
CA ARG A 71 -5.31 3.06 -4.62
C ARG A 71 -6.34 2.14 -5.28
N GLN A 72 -6.46 0.90 -4.82
CA GLN A 72 -7.32 -0.14 -5.38
C GLN A 72 -7.06 -0.39 -6.88
N ILE A 73 -5.78 -0.33 -7.26
CA ILE A 73 -5.35 -0.49 -8.65
C ILE A 73 -5.00 -1.94 -8.91
N ASN A 74 -5.62 -2.52 -9.94
CA ASN A 74 -5.17 -3.77 -10.55
C ASN A 74 -4.24 -3.47 -11.72
N ILE A 75 -2.97 -3.88 -11.63
CA ILE A 75 -1.97 -3.55 -12.66
C ILE A 75 -2.29 -4.18 -14.02
N GLU A 76 -3.01 -5.30 -14.04
CA GLU A 76 -3.43 -5.97 -15.28
C GLU A 76 -4.48 -5.17 -16.06
N ASP A 77 -5.12 -4.16 -15.44
CA ASP A 77 -6.01 -3.23 -16.14
C ASP A 77 -5.23 -2.16 -16.93
N HIS A 78 -3.93 -2.03 -16.66
CA HIS A 78 -3.05 -1.02 -17.25
C HIS A 78 -2.00 -1.59 -18.21
N ALA A 79 -1.67 -2.88 -18.10
CA ALA A 79 -0.74 -3.55 -19.00
C ALA A 79 -1.03 -5.05 -19.05
N THR A 80 -1.33 -5.59 -20.23
CA THR A 80 -1.71 -7.00 -20.40
C THR A 80 -0.68 -7.80 -21.18
N SER A 81 0.01 -7.16 -22.13
CA SER A 81 1.11 -7.74 -22.89
C SER A 81 2.47 -7.50 -22.22
N ASP A 82 3.44 -8.35 -22.54
CA ASP A 82 4.82 -8.17 -22.05
C ASP A 82 5.42 -6.83 -22.49
N GLU A 83 5.06 -6.36 -23.69
CA GLU A 83 5.49 -5.07 -24.24
C GLU A 83 4.93 -3.90 -23.41
N GLU A 84 3.63 -3.91 -23.09
CA GLU A 84 3.00 -2.90 -22.24
C GLU A 84 3.57 -2.93 -20.83
N LYS A 85 3.83 -4.12 -20.27
CA LYS A 85 4.44 -4.29 -18.95
C LYS A 85 5.87 -3.74 -18.93
N ALA A 86 6.63 -3.93 -20.01
CA ALA A 86 7.96 -3.35 -20.16
C ALA A 86 7.91 -1.81 -20.23
N GLN A 87 7.01 -1.24 -21.03
CA GLN A 87 6.83 0.21 -21.13
C GLN A 87 6.40 0.83 -19.80
N LEU A 88 5.48 0.19 -19.08
CA LEU A 88 5.04 0.65 -17.77
C LEU A 88 6.18 0.61 -16.74
N ARG A 89 7.00 -0.45 -16.78
CA ARG A 89 8.21 -0.56 -15.93
C ARG A 89 9.20 0.56 -16.24
N GLU A 90 9.46 0.85 -17.52
CA GLU A 90 10.36 1.94 -17.91
C GLU A 90 9.85 3.30 -17.44
N ALA A 91 8.55 3.57 -17.61
CA ALA A 91 7.91 4.79 -17.13
C ALA A 91 8.00 4.94 -15.61
N PHE A 92 7.76 3.85 -14.87
CA PHE A 92 7.90 3.83 -13.41
C PHE A 92 9.35 4.10 -12.97
N ILE A 93 10.34 3.46 -13.58
CA ILE A 93 11.76 3.67 -13.26
C ILE A 93 12.19 5.11 -13.56
N ALA A 94 11.73 5.68 -14.68
CA ALA A 94 12.00 7.07 -15.03
C ALA A 94 11.43 8.04 -13.98
N ALA A 95 10.17 7.87 -13.60
CA ALA A 95 9.51 8.70 -12.60
C ALA A 95 10.15 8.56 -11.19
N LEU A 96 10.52 7.34 -10.79
CA LEU A 96 11.23 7.07 -9.54
C LEU A 96 12.60 7.77 -9.53
N SER A 97 13.34 7.65 -10.63
CA SER A 97 14.67 8.26 -10.77
C SER A 97 14.59 9.78 -10.72
N GLU A 98 13.61 10.38 -11.41
CA GLU A 98 13.36 11.82 -11.37
C GLU A 98 13.02 12.29 -9.96
N GLY A 99 12.11 11.59 -9.27
CA GLY A 99 11.72 11.93 -7.91
C GLY A 99 12.88 11.85 -6.91
N CYS A 100 13.69 10.79 -6.98
CA CYS A 100 14.87 10.65 -6.13
C CYS A 100 15.99 11.66 -6.47
N ALA A 101 16.09 12.10 -7.73
CA ALA A 101 17.04 13.14 -8.12
C ALA A 101 16.59 14.54 -7.66
N ALA A 102 15.27 14.78 -7.62
CA ALA A 102 14.69 16.05 -7.17
C ALA A 102 14.88 16.29 -5.66
N ASP A 103 14.74 15.23 -4.85
CA ASP A 103 15.01 15.26 -3.42
C ASP A 103 15.53 13.90 -2.92
N LYS A 104 16.84 13.81 -2.74
CA LYS A 104 17.49 12.58 -2.26
C LYS A 104 17.12 12.21 -0.81
N ASP A 105 16.67 13.19 -0.02
CA ASP A 105 16.35 13.02 1.40
C ASP A 105 14.84 12.78 1.62
N ALA A 106 14.04 12.77 0.55
CA ALA A 106 12.63 12.39 0.60
C ALA A 106 12.47 10.91 0.97
N LEU A 107 11.40 10.61 1.73
CA LEU A 107 11.02 9.24 2.05
C LEU A 107 10.73 8.46 0.75
N LEU A 108 11.39 7.33 0.59
CA LEU A 108 11.31 6.49 -0.61
C LEU A 108 9.86 6.05 -0.87
N GLY A 109 9.09 5.72 0.18
CA GLY A 109 7.69 5.35 0.04
C GLY A 109 6.84 6.43 -0.64
N GLY A 110 7.09 7.71 -0.33
CA GLY A 110 6.39 8.83 -0.98
C GLY A 110 6.82 9.03 -2.43
N VAL A 111 8.10 8.84 -2.73
CA VAL A 111 8.62 8.92 -4.10
C VAL A 111 8.06 7.78 -4.96
N VAL A 112 8.03 6.55 -4.42
CA VAL A 112 7.42 5.39 -5.08
C VAL A 112 5.93 5.59 -5.33
N ASP A 113 5.17 6.10 -4.35
CA ASP A 113 3.75 6.37 -4.52
C ASP A 113 3.46 7.40 -5.63
N ASN A 114 4.30 8.44 -5.73
CA ASN A 114 4.24 9.40 -6.84
C ASN A 114 4.65 8.76 -8.18
N ALA A 115 5.68 7.90 -8.20
CA ALA A 115 6.10 7.21 -9.41
C ALA A 115 5.00 6.27 -9.95
N VAL A 116 4.30 5.53 -9.08
CA VAL A 116 3.13 4.73 -9.44
C VAL A 116 2.07 5.62 -10.09
N LYS A 117 1.68 6.71 -9.42
CA LYS A 117 0.67 7.64 -9.92
C LYS A 117 1.03 8.18 -11.31
N THR A 118 2.25 8.69 -11.47
CA THR A 118 2.75 9.25 -12.72
C THR A 118 2.79 8.21 -13.84
N SER A 119 3.31 7.01 -13.56
CA SER A 119 3.42 5.93 -14.55
C SER A 119 2.07 5.45 -15.08
N LEU A 120 1.02 5.56 -14.28
CA LEU A 120 -0.35 5.16 -14.63
C LEU A 120 -1.20 6.33 -15.15
N GLY A 121 -0.65 7.55 -15.22
CA GLY A 121 -1.36 8.74 -15.69
C GLY A 121 -2.47 9.22 -14.76
N LEU A 122 -2.31 9.05 -13.44
CA LEU A 122 -3.28 9.39 -12.39
C LEU A 122 -2.99 10.74 -11.71
#